data_AF-A0AAW0HE26-F1
#
_entry.id   AF-A0AAW0HE26-F1
#
_cell.length_a   1.000
_cell.length_b   1.000
_cell.length_c   1.000
_cell.angle_alpha   90.00
_cell.angle_beta   90.00
_cell.angle_gamma   90.00
#
_symmetry.space_group_name_H-M   'P 1'
#
loop_
_entity.id
_entity.type
_entity.pdbx_description
1 polymer ?
#
loop_
_entity_poly.entity_id
_entity_poly.type
_entity_poly.pdbx_seq_one_letter_code
_entity_poly.pdbx_strand_id
1 'polypeptide(L)'
;CPSLSLRPLSSTLLLPCGLTPLLCPVLLPQAVFDCVVNSLKNVLNILIVYMLFMFIFAVIAVQLFKGKFFYCTDESKELERDCRGQYLDYEKEEVEAQPRQWKKYDFHYDNVLWALLTLFTVSTGEGWPMVLKHSVDATYEEQGPSPGFRMELSIFYVVYFVVFPFFFVNIFVALIIITFQEQGDKVMSECSLEKNERACIDFAISAKPLTRYMPQNKQSFQYKTWTFVVSPPFEYFIMAMIALNTVVLMMKVCKAHHTCQGPLC
;
A
#
# COMPACT_ATOMS: atom_id res chain seq x y z
N CYS A 1 25.16 -35.84 -24.95
CA CYS A 1 24.88 -37.21 -25.42
C CYS A 1 24.93 -38.15 -24.23
N PRO A 2 23.78 -38.69 -23.81
CA PRO A 2 23.20 -39.82 -24.51
C PRO A 2 21.75 -39.58 -25.02
N SER A 3 21.49 -40.16 -26.20
CA SER A 3 20.21 -40.57 -26.80
C SER A 3 18.93 -39.82 -26.42
N LEU A 4 18.64 -38.79 -27.21
CA LEU A 4 17.34 -38.14 -27.35
C LEU A 4 16.44 -39.02 -28.24
N SER A 5 15.44 -39.70 -27.67
CA SER A 5 14.38 -40.37 -28.43
C SER A 5 13.17 -39.43 -28.53
N LEU A 6 13.06 -38.71 -29.65
CA LEU A 6 11.83 -38.02 -30.05
C LEU A 6 10.68 -39.04 -30.18
N ARG A 7 9.61 -38.85 -29.42
CA ARG A 7 8.28 -39.37 -29.79
C ARG A 7 7.50 -38.26 -30.51
N PRO A 8 6.72 -38.58 -31.56
CA PRO A 8 6.08 -37.56 -32.38
C PRO A 8 4.83 -37.00 -31.70
N LEU A 9 4.65 -35.69 -31.85
CA LEU A 9 3.44 -34.94 -31.58
C LEU A 9 2.23 -35.58 -32.28
N SER A 10 1.17 -35.85 -31.53
CA SER A 10 -0.19 -35.90 -32.06
C SER A 10 -1.03 -34.87 -31.32
N SER A 11 -1.23 -33.75 -32.00
CA SER A 11 -2.43 -32.91 -32.08
C SER A 11 -3.29 -32.64 -30.84
N THR A 12 -3.58 -31.34 -30.70
CA THR A 12 -4.77 -30.73 -30.07
C THR A 12 -4.68 -30.41 -28.57
N LEU A 13 -4.15 -29.23 -28.24
CA LEU A 13 -4.88 -28.26 -27.43
C LEU A 13 -4.22 -26.87 -27.59
N LEU A 14 -4.91 -25.97 -28.29
CA LEU A 14 -4.68 -24.53 -28.23
C LEU A 14 -5.05 -24.07 -26.81
N LEU A 15 -4.09 -24.09 -25.88
CA LEU A 15 -4.20 -23.36 -24.62
C LEU A 15 -3.82 -21.89 -24.85
N PRO A 16 -4.57 -20.92 -24.28
CA PRO A 16 -4.34 -19.50 -24.51
C PRO A 16 -2.96 -19.08 -23.99
N CYS A 17 -2.22 -18.33 -24.82
CA CYS A 17 -0.86 -17.78 -24.58
C CYS A 17 -0.66 -16.98 -23.29
N GLY A 18 -1.67 -16.82 -22.43
CA GLY A 18 -1.57 -16.16 -21.12
C GLY A 18 -1.09 -17.06 -19.97
N LEU A 19 -1.08 -18.40 -20.13
CA LEU A 19 -0.63 -19.34 -19.10
C LEU A 19 0.82 -19.82 -19.28
N THR A 20 1.51 -19.37 -20.31
CA THR A 20 2.92 -19.69 -20.55
C THR A 20 3.87 -19.36 -19.39
N PRO A 21 3.63 -18.35 -18.51
CA PRO A 21 4.44 -18.15 -17.30
C PRO A 21 4.20 -19.20 -16.20
N LEU A 22 3.04 -19.88 -16.21
CA LEU A 22 2.66 -20.88 -15.20
C LEU A 22 3.16 -22.29 -15.54
N LEU A 23 3.40 -22.58 -16.83
CA LEU A 23 3.92 -23.87 -17.31
C LEU A 23 5.46 -23.96 -17.35
N CYS A 24 6.17 -22.93 -16.88
CA CYS A 24 7.60 -22.98 -16.60
C CYS A 24 7.81 -23.17 -15.08
N PRO A 25 7.70 -24.39 -14.52
CA PRO A 25 8.03 -24.68 -13.12
C PRO A 25 9.55 -24.68 -12.86
N VAL A 26 10.33 -23.95 -13.64
CA VAL A 26 11.79 -23.86 -13.51
C VAL A 26 12.16 -22.39 -13.40
N LEU A 27 12.59 -22.00 -12.19
CA LEU A 27 13.17 -20.70 -11.79
C LEU A 27 12.30 -19.76 -10.93
N LEU A 28 11.36 -20.28 -10.15
CA LEU A 28 11.23 -19.82 -8.76
C LEU A 28 11.82 -20.96 -7.91
N PRO A 29 12.94 -20.77 -7.20
CA PRO A 29 13.52 -21.85 -6.40
C PRO A 29 12.43 -22.32 -5.44
N GLN A 30 12.18 -23.63 -5.38
CA GLN A 30 11.25 -24.20 -4.40
C GLN A 30 11.53 -23.65 -2.99
N ALA A 31 12.80 -23.39 -2.67
CA ALA A 31 13.24 -22.68 -1.47
C ALA A 31 12.59 -21.29 -1.24
N VAL A 32 12.41 -20.47 -2.28
CA VAL A 32 11.75 -19.16 -2.15
C VAL A 32 10.25 -19.33 -1.91
N PHE A 33 9.62 -20.29 -2.60
CA PHE A 33 8.22 -20.62 -2.38
C PHE A 33 7.99 -21.16 -0.95
N ASP A 34 8.85 -22.06 -0.49
CA ASP A 34 8.80 -22.63 0.86
C ASP A 34 9.00 -21.54 1.93
N CYS A 35 9.92 -20.59 1.70
CA CYS A 35 10.09 -19.42 2.56
C CYS A 35 8.85 -18.52 2.59
N VAL A 36 8.21 -18.26 1.44
CA VAL A 36 6.96 -17.48 1.36
C VAL A 36 5.81 -18.18 2.08
N VAL A 37 5.64 -19.49 1.88
CA VAL A 37 4.59 -20.26 2.55
C VAL A 37 4.81 -20.33 4.06
N ASN A 38 6.06 -20.50 4.50
CA ASN A 38 6.37 -20.56 5.93
C ASN A 38 6.17 -19.21 6.63
N SER A 39 6.52 -18.09 5.97
CA SER A 39 6.24 -16.74 6.49
C SER A 39 4.75 -16.38 6.45
N LEU A 40 4.02 -16.85 5.43
CA LEU A 40 2.57 -16.65 5.30
C LEU A 40 1.78 -17.28 6.46
N LYS A 41 2.21 -18.43 7.00
CA LYS A 41 1.49 -19.09 8.12
C LYS A 41 1.33 -18.16 9.33
N ASN A 42 2.35 -17.38 9.65
CA ASN A 42 2.28 -16.44 10.77
C ASN A 42 1.40 -15.22 10.42
N VAL A 43 1.47 -14.75 9.18
CA VAL A 43 0.66 -13.62 8.70
C VAL A 43 -0.83 -14.00 8.63
N LEU A 44 -1.16 -15.24 8.23
CA LEU A 44 -2.53 -15.73 8.14
C LEU A 44 -3.25 -15.72 9.49
N ASN A 45 -2.56 -16.04 10.59
CA ASN A 45 -3.15 -15.97 11.93
C ASN A 45 -3.63 -14.56 12.26
N ILE A 46 -2.81 -13.55 11.94
CA ILE A 46 -3.15 -12.14 12.17
C ILE A 46 -4.27 -11.70 11.21
N LEU A 47 -4.21 -12.14 9.94
CA LEU A 47 -5.25 -11.84 8.95
C LEU A 47 -6.62 -12.40 9.37
N ILE A 48 -6.66 -13.61 9.95
CA ILE A 48 -7.91 -14.21 10.45
C ILE A 48 -8.49 -13.34 11.57
N VAL A 49 -7.68 -12.91 12.53
CA VAL A 49 -8.13 -12.01 13.60
C VAL A 49 -8.69 -10.71 13.01
N TYR A 50 -8.00 -10.09 12.05
CA TYR A 50 -8.47 -8.89 11.36
C TYR A 50 -9.82 -9.11 10.67
N MET A 51 -9.97 -10.21 9.92
CA MET A 51 -11.21 -10.55 9.22
C MET A 51 -12.38 -10.81 10.19
N LEU A 52 -12.12 -11.40 11.37
CA LEU A 52 -13.16 -11.59 12.40
C LEU A 52 -13.68 -10.26 12.94
N PHE A 53 -12.79 -9.29 13.22
CA PHE A 53 -13.23 -7.96 13.64
C PHE A 53 -13.95 -7.21 12.52
N MET A 54 -13.44 -7.26 11.29
CA MET A 54 -14.12 -6.69 10.12
C MET A 54 -15.51 -7.29 9.92
N PHE A 55 -15.68 -8.59 10.18
CA PHE A 55 -16.97 -9.26 10.10
C PHE A 55 -17.98 -8.71 11.11
N ILE A 56 -17.57 -8.41 12.35
CA ILE A 56 -18.45 -7.78 13.35
C ILE A 56 -18.98 -6.43 12.84
N PHE A 57 -18.09 -5.57 12.33
CA PHE A 57 -18.48 -4.29 11.75
C PHE A 57 -19.33 -4.44 10.49
N ALA A 58 -19.05 -5.44 9.64
CA ALA A 58 -19.83 -5.72 8.45
C ALA A 58 -21.27 -6.12 8.80
N VAL A 59 -21.47 -6.98 9.80
CA VAL A 59 -22.81 -7.34 10.28
C VAL A 59 -23.55 -6.11 10.80
N ILE A 60 -22.89 -5.27 11.61
CA ILE A 60 -23.49 -4.01 12.10
C ILE A 60 -23.88 -3.09 10.94
N ALA A 61 -22.99 -2.92 9.95
CA ALA A 61 -23.24 -2.08 8.79
C ALA A 61 -24.42 -2.58 7.95
N VAL A 62 -24.54 -3.91 7.74
CA VAL A 62 -25.71 -4.49 7.06
C VAL A 62 -26.99 -4.15 7.83
N GLN A 63 -27.01 -4.26 9.15
CA GLN A 63 -28.22 -3.91 9.92
C GLN A 63 -28.58 -2.42 9.84
N LEU A 64 -27.59 -1.53 9.70
CA LEU A 64 -27.83 -0.09 9.61
C LEU A 64 -28.24 0.36 8.20
N PHE A 65 -27.66 -0.24 7.16
CA PHE A 65 -27.63 0.33 5.80
C PHE A 65 -28.22 -0.57 4.70
N LYS A 66 -28.67 -1.79 5.02
CA LYS A 66 -29.26 -2.71 4.04
C LYS A 66 -30.41 -2.04 3.27
N GLY A 67 -30.37 -2.14 1.94
CA GLY A 67 -31.47 -1.68 1.08
C GLY A 67 -31.58 -0.17 0.90
N LYS A 68 -30.61 0.63 1.40
CA LYS A 68 -30.67 2.11 1.38
C LYS A 68 -29.70 2.77 0.40
N PHE A 69 -28.89 1.98 -0.32
CA PHE A 69 -27.81 2.45 -1.20
C PHE A 69 -28.26 2.52 -2.67
N PHE A 70 -29.51 2.89 -2.88
CA PHE A 70 -30.09 3.09 -4.20
C PHE A 70 -30.26 4.57 -4.48
N TYR A 71 -30.11 4.95 -5.75
CA TYR A 71 -30.27 6.32 -6.22
C TYR A 71 -30.88 6.33 -7.61
N CYS A 72 -31.61 7.39 -7.93
CA CYS A 72 -32.05 7.66 -9.29
C CYS A 72 -30.96 8.46 -10.03
N THR A 73 -30.82 8.25 -11.35
CA THR A 73 -29.94 9.10 -12.17
C THR A 73 -30.35 10.58 -12.21
N ASP A 74 -31.60 10.89 -11.85
CA ASP A 74 -32.13 12.24 -11.69
C ASP A 74 -32.32 12.54 -10.20
N GLU A 75 -31.55 13.48 -9.66
CA GLU A 75 -31.59 13.88 -8.24
C GLU A 75 -32.96 14.43 -7.81
N SER A 76 -33.79 14.87 -8.75
CA SER A 76 -35.12 15.41 -8.47
C SER A 76 -36.13 14.33 -8.06
N LYS A 77 -35.80 13.04 -8.21
CA LYS A 77 -36.68 11.90 -7.94
C LYS A 77 -36.14 11.04 -6.80
N GLU A 78 -36.83 11.12 -5.67
CA GLU A 78 -36.44 10.39 -4.46
C GLU A 78 -37.03 8.96 -4.38
N LEU A 79 -38.01 8.59 -5.20
CA LEU A 79 -38.71 7.31 -5.06
C LEU A 79 -38.49 6.44 -6.31
N GLU A 80 -38.32 5.13 -6.12
CA GLU A 80 -38.12 4.19 -7.23
C GLU A 80 -39.26 4.28 -8.26
N ARG A 81 -40.52 4.35 -7.79
CA ARG A 81 -41.71 4.46 -8.65
C ARG A 81 -41.72 5.69 -9.56
N ASP A 82 -41.09 6.78 -9.11
CA ASP A 82 -41.05 8.06 -9.80
C ASP A 82 -39.80 8.21 -10.69
N CYS A 83 -38.81 7.31 -10.54
CA CYS A 83 -37.61 7.24 -11.37
C CYS A 83 -37.89 6.56 -12.72
N ARG A 84 -38.84 7.11 -13.48
CA ARG A 84 -39.26 6.60 -14.80
C ARG A 84 -39.25 7.71 -15.85
N GLY A 85 -39.12 7.33 -17.12
CA GLY A 85 -39.08 8.26 -18.26
C GLY A 85 -37.68 8.76 -18.56
N GLN A 86 -37.56 9.99 -19.06
CA GLN A 86 -36.30 10.63 -19.41
C GLN A 86 -36.07 11.90 -18.59
N TYR A 87 -34.81 12.26 -18.37
CA TYR A 87 -34.38 13.53 -17.79
C TYR A 87 -33.41 14.24 -18.73
N LEU A 88 -33.28 15.56 -18.59
CA LEU A 88 -32.33 16.35 -19.36
C LEU A 88 -31.02 16.41 -18.59
N ASP A 89 -29.94 15.92 -19.20
CA ASP A 89 -28.60 15.98 -18.62
C ASP A 89 -27.94 17.29 -19.04
N TYR A 90 -27.65 18.16 -18.05
CA TYR A 90 -27.02 19.46 -18.26
C TYR A 90 -25.51 19.44 -18.02
N GLU A 91 -24.93 18.30 -17.61
CA GLU A 91 -23.49 18.20 -17.34
C GLU A 91 -22.65 18.11 -18.62
N LYS A 92 -23.28 17.72 -19.74
CA LYS A 92 -22.65 17.64 -21.07
C LYS A 92 -22.78 18.95 -21.83
N GLU A 93 -21.86 19.20 -22.77
CA GLU A 93 -21.91 20.39 -23.65
C GLU A 93 -23.20 20.44 -24.49
N GLU A 94 -23.78 19.28 -24.83
CA GLU A 94 -25.07 19.17 -25.49
C GLU A 94 -26.12 18.61 -24.52
N VAL A 95 -27.26 19.30 -24.42
CA VAL A 95 -28.39 18.87 -23.57
C VAL A 95 -29.10 17.71 -24.26
N GLU A 96 -28.83 16.50 -23.78
CA GLU A 96 -29.46 15.28 -24.27
C GLU A 96 -30.47 14.71 -23.27
N ALA A 97 -31.55 14.15 -23.79
CA ALA A 97 -32.50 13.40 -22.99
C ALA A 97 -31.96 11.99 -22.71
N GLN A 98 -31.67 11.70 -21.44
CA GLN A 98 -31.17 10.40 -20.98
C GLN A 98 -32.28 9.65 -20.23
N PRO A 99 -32.34 8.31 -20.33
CA PRO A 99 -33.34 7.53 -19.59
C PRO A 99 -33.05 7.56 -18.09
N ARG A 100 -34.08 7.78 -17.27
CA ARG A 100 -33.99 7.64 -15.81
C ARG A 100 -33.78 6.17 -15.46
N GLN A 101 -32.81 5.90 -14.59
CA GLN A 101 -32.53 4.54 -14.11
C GLN A 101 -32.39 4.55 -12.59
N TRP A 102 -33.05 3.60 -11.93
CA TRP A 102 -32.83 3.30 -10.52
C TRP A 102 -31.60 2.40 -10.40
N LYS A 103 -30.53 2.94 -9.86
CA LYS A 103 -29.23 2.27 -9.75
C LYS A 103 -28.85 2.10 -8.30
N LYS A 104 -27.95 1.16 -8.07
CA LYS A 104 -27.32 0.93 -6.77
C LYS A 104 -25.88 1.40 -6.83
N TYR A 105 -25.39 1.99 -5.75
CA TYR A 105 -23.96 2.31 -5.64
C TYR A 105 -23.10 1.04 -5.67
N ASP A 106 -21.91 1.12 -6.27
CA ASP A 106 -20.97 -0.01 -6.36
C ASP A 106 -20.52 -0.50 -4.98
N PHE A 107 -20.33 0.45 -4.04
CA PHE A 107 -20.05 0.17 -2.64
C PHE A 107 -21.34 0.29 -1.82
N HIS A 108 -21.80 -0.84 -1.27
CA HIS A 108 -23.10 -0.93 -0.59
C HIS A 108 -23.09 -2.02 0.50
N TYR A 109 -24.10 -2.01 1.37
CA TYR A 109 -24.17 -2.84 2.58
C TYR A 109 -25.32 -3.86 2.59
N ASP A 110 -25.77 -4.34 1.42
CA ASP A 110 -26.93 -5.25 1.34
C ASP A 110 -26.65 -6.65 1.86
N ASN A 111 -25.42 -7.13 1.68
CA ASN A 111 -24.96 -8.45 2.07
C ASN A 111 -23.62 -8.34 2.78
N VAL A 112 -23.34 -9.27 3.69
CA VAL A 112 -22.12 -9.26 4.51
C VAL A 112 -20.85 -9.25 3.66
N LEU A 113 -20.82 -9.99 2.53
CA LEU A 113 -19.65 -10.03 1.65
C LEU A 113 -19.36 -8.67 0.99
N TRP A 114 -20.40 -7.97 0.53
CA TRP A 114 -20.28 -6.64 -0.04
C TRP A 114 -19.94 -5.60 1.03
N ALA A 115 -20.55 -5.71 2.22
CA ALA A 115 -20.20 -4.89 3.37
C ALA A 115 -18.73 -5.04 3.78
N LEU A 116 -18.19 -6.27 3.78
CA LEU A 116 -16.77 -6.53 4.01
C LEU A 116 -15.89 -5.86 2.95
N LEU A 117 -16.27 -5.93 1.67
CA LEU A 117 -15.54 -5.27 0.59
C LEU A 117 -15.55 -3.75 0.75
N THR A 118 -16.72 -3.16 1.03
CA THR A 118 -16.84 -1.72 1.25
C THR A 118 -16.04 -1.26 2.46
N LEU A 119 -16.10 -1.98 3.58
CA LEU A 119 -15.29 -1.69 4.77
C LEU A 119 -13.80 -1.84 4.48
N PHE A 120 -13.39 -2.85 3.70
CA PHE A 120 -12.01 -2.98 3.26
C PHE A 120 -11.55 -1.74 2.48
N THR A 121 -12.31 -1.28 1.49
CA THR A 121 -12.00 -0.05 0.73
C THR A 121 -11.93 1.19 1.63
N VAL A 122 -12.85 1.32 2.59
CA VAL A 122 -12.82 2.40 3.58
C VAL A 122 -11.55 2.32 4.45
N SER A 123 -11.12 1.11 4.82
CA SER A 123 -9.92 0.89 5.64
C SER A 123 -8.62 1.21 4.92
N THR A 124 -8.58 1.07 3.59
CA THR A 124 -7.41 1.46 2.78
C THR A 124 -7.31 2.98 2.61
N GLY A 125 -8.32 3.75 3.02
CA GLY A 125 -8.35 5.20 2.87
C GLY A 125 -8.68 5.67 1.45
N GLU A 126 -9.15 4.77 0.58
CA GLU A 126 -9.50 5.08 -0.80
C GLU A 126 -11.02 5.19 -0.94
N GLY A 127 -11.53 6.28 -1.52
CA GLY A 127 -12.96 6.45 -1.76
C GLY A 127 -13.86 6.53 -0.50
N TRP A 128 -13.28 6.51 0.71
CA TRP A 128 -14.04 6.58 1.96
C TRP A 128 -14.93 7.82 2.11
N PRO A 129 -14.58 9.04 1.62
CA PRO A 129 -15.46 10.19 1.76
C PRO A 129 -16.74 10.02 0.94
N MET A 130 -16.65 9.32 -0.20
CA MET A 130 -17.79 9.02 -1.06
C MET A 130 -18.73 8.02 -0.38
N VAL A 131 -18.17 6.92 0.17
CA VAL A 131 -18.95 5.93 0.92
C VAL A 131 -19.62 6.56 2.16
N LEU A 132 -18.88 7.39 2.90
CA LEU A 132 -19.41 8.15 4.03
C LEU A 132 -20.57 9.07 3.59
N LYS A 133 -20.37 9.85 2.53
CA LYS A 133 -21.41 10.75 2.01
C LYS A 133 -22.67 9.98 1.62
N HIS A 134 -22.54 8.90 0.85
CA HIS A 134 -23.67 8.05 0.48
C HIS A 134 -24.37 7.45 1.70
N SER A 135 -23.64 7.18 2.78
CA SER A 135 -24.19 6.66 4.04
C SER A 135 -24.95 7.71 4.85
N VAL A 136 -24.49 8.96 4.83
CA VAL A 136 -25.14 10.09 5.53
C VAL A 136 -26.41 10.52 4.79
N ASP A 137 -26.36 10.48 3.47
CA ASP A 137 -27.48 10.83 2.60
C ASP A 137 -28.50 9.67 2.49
N ALA A 138 -28.16 8.45 2.94
CA ALA A 138 -29.05 7.29 2.89
C ALA A 138 -30.32 7.48 3.75
N THR A 139 -31.48 7.21 3.14
CA THR A 139 -32.80 7.41 3.77
C THR A 139 -33.45 6.10 4.26
N TYR A 140 -34.63 5.78 3.77
CA TYR A 140 -35.36 4.54 4.06
C TYR A 140 -35.19 3.54 2.91
N GLU A 141 -35.67 2.31 3.10
CA GLU A 141 -35.71 1.32 2.02
C GLU A 141 -36.61 1.83 0.88
N GLU A 142 -36.19 1.60 -0.37
CA GLU A 142 -36.87 2.06 -1.61
C GLU A 142 -36.98 3.59 -1.80
N GLN A 143 -36.21 4.35 -1.02
CA GLN A 143 -36.08 5.79 -1.16
C GLN A 143 -34.62 6.17 -1.46
N GLY A 144 -34.44 7.17 -2.32
CA GLY A 144 -33.17 7.68 -2.78
C GLY A 144 -32.48 8.52 -1.71
N PRO A 145 -31.25 8.97 -1.99
CA PRO A 145 -30.48 9.75 -1.04
C PRO A 145 -31.10 11.13 -0.84
N SER A 146 -31.13 11.61 0.40
CA SER A 146 -31.52 12.97 0.76
C SER A 146 -30.37 13.64 1.53
N PRO A 147 -29.85 14.79 1.06
CA PRO A 147 -28.65 15.40 1.63
C PRO A 147 -28.75 15.64 3.15
N GLY A 148 -27.84 15.04 3.92
CA GLY A 148 -27.74 15.27 5.36
C GLY A 148 -28.85 14.63 6.22
N PHE A 149 -29.63 13.71 5.68
CA PHE A 149 -30.76 13.09 6.39
C PHE A 149 -30.35 12.40 7.69
N ARG A 150 -29.23 11.67 7.70
CA ARG A 150 -28.75 10.91 8.88
C ARG A 150 -27.29 11.20 9.21
N MET A 151 -27.02 12.44 9.61
CA MET A 151 -25.69 12.83 10.08
C MET A 151 -25.17 11.97 11.25
N GLU A 152 -26.06 11.44 12.10
CA GLU A 152 -25.71 10.56 13.23
C GLU A 152 -24.95 9.30 12.81
N LEU A 153 -25.22 8.77 11.61
CA LEU A 153 -24.55 7.58 11.07
C LEU A 153 -23.06 7.83 10.76
N SER A 154 -22.63 9.10 10.71
CA SER A 154 -21.20 9.46 10.61
C SER A 154 -20.39 8.94 11.80
N ILE A 155 -21.02 8.78 12.97
CA ILE A 155 -20.36 8.25 14.18
C ILE A 155 -19.84 6.84 13.94
N PHE A 156 -20.58 6.01 13.19
CA PHE A 156 -20.13 4.66 12.83
C PHE A 156 -18.77 4.70 12.11
N TYR A 157 -18.61 5.60 11.15
CA TYR A 157 -17.36 5.77 10.41
C TYR A 157 -16.26 6.41 11.24
N VAL A 158 -16.56 7.34 12.14
CA VAL A 158 -15.55 7.89 13.06
C VAL A 158 -14.99 6.80 13.97
N VAL A 159 -15.86 5.95 14.53
CA VAL A 159 -15.42 4.80 15.36
C VAL A 159 -14.63 3.81 14.51
N TYR A 160 -15.12 3.47 13.32
CA TYR A 160 -14.44 2.53 12.42
C TYR A 160 -13.11 3.06 11.85
N PHE A 161 -12.97 4.36 11.62
CA PHE A 161 -11.79 4.94 10.97
C PHE A 161 -10.73 5.40 11.98
N VAL A 162 -11.14 5.82 13.18
CA VAL A 162 -10.22 6.32 14.21
C VAL A 162 -9.89 5.24 15.24
N VAL A 163 -10.92 4.64 15.84
CA VAL A 163 -10.75 3.75 16.99
C VAL A 163 -10.23 2.38 16.53
N PHE A 164 -10.82 1.84 15.47
CA PHE A 164 -10.47 0.50 15.01
C PHE A 164 -9.02 0.37 14.50
N PRO A 165 -8.47 1.27 13.65
CA PRO A 165 -7.08 1.19 13.25
C PRO A 165 -6.11 1.36 14.42
N PHE A 166 -6.41 2.25 15.37
CA PHE A 166 -5.59 2.42 16.57
C PHE A 166 -5.55 1.14 17.41
N PHE A 167 -6.71 0.56 17.71
CA PHE A 167 -6.80 -0.70 18.45
C PHE A 167 -6.14 -1.86 17.70
N PHE A 168 -6.38 -1.96 16.38
CA PHE A 168 -5.83 -3.01 15.54
C PHE A 168 -4.31 -2.93 15.45
N VAL A 169 -3.71 -1.75 15.25
CA VAL A 169 -2.26 -1.57 15.22
C VAL A 169 -1.63 -2.00 16.54
N ASN A 170 -2.25 -1.66 17.68
CA ASN A 170 -1.75 -2.06 18.99
C ASN A 170 -1.76 -3.58 19.19
N ILE A 171 -2.84 -4.26 18.80
CA ILE A 171 -2.90 -5.74 18.82
C ILE A 171 -1.90 -6.34 17.85
N PHE A 172 -1.81 -5.80 16.64
CA PHE A 172 -0.91 -6.27 15.59
C PHE A 172 0.56 -6.22 16.03
N VAL A 173 0.99 -5.08 16.58
CA VAL A 173 2.35 -4.90 17.11
C VAL A 173 2.62 -5.88 18.25
N ALA A 174 1.67 -6.06 19.18
CA ALA A 174 1.83 -7.02 20.28
C ALA A 174 2.00 -8.46 19.77
N LEU A 175 1.17 -8.91 18.83
CA LEU A 175 1.27 -10.24 18.22
C LEU A 175 2.61 -10.44 17.50
N ILE A 176 3.04 -9.46 16.72
CA ILE A 176 4.33 -9.52 16.03
C ILE A 176 5.49 -9.64 17.03
N ILE A 177 5.50 -8.85 18.10
CA ILE A 177 6.54 -8.92 19.14
C ILE A 177 6.60 -10.32 19.75
N ILE A 178 5.45 -10.90 20.13
CA ILE A 178 5.38 -12.24 20.71
C ILE A 178 5.95 -13.27 19.72
N THR A 179 5.55 -13.21 18.44
CA THR A 179 6.06 -14.15 17.43
C THR A 179 7.57 -14.01 17.19
N PHE A 180 8.11 -12.79 17.22
CA PHE A 180 9.55 -12.57 17.08
C PHE A 180 10.34 -12.99 18.32
N GLN A 181 9.77 -12.82 19.52
CA GLN A 181 10.34 -13.34 20.75
C GLN A 181 10.39 -14.87 20.70
N GLU A 182 9.29 -15.53 20.35
CA GLU A 182 9.26 -17.00 20.21
C GLU A 182 10.24 -17.54 19.16
N GLN A 183 10.41 -16.85 18.03
CA GLN A 183 11.41 -17.22 17.02
C GLN A 183 12.83 -16.93 17.51
N GLY A 184 13.03 -15.79 18.18
CA GLY A 184 14.31 -15.39 18.76
C GLY A 184 14.80 -16.38 19.80
N ASP A 185 13.90 -16.84 20.67
CA ASP A 185 14.19 -17.83 21.71
C ASP A 185 14.53 -19.20 21.12
N LYS A 186 13.82 -19.62 20.06
CA LYS A 186 14.14 -20.88 19.34
C LYS A 186 15.53 -20.84 18.70
N VAL A 187 15.88 -19.75 18.00
CA VAL A 187 17.20 -19.59 17.38
C VAL A 187 18.31 -19.47 18.42
N MET A 188 18.04 -18.81 19.55
CA MET A 188 19.01 -18.68 20.64
C MET A 188 19.21 -20.01 21.38
N SER A 189 18.20 -20.87 21.45
CA SER A 189 18.32 -22.19 22.07
C SER A 189 19.30 -23.14 21.33
N GLU A 190 19.54 -22.91 20.03
CA GLU A 190 20.47 -23.71 19.23
C GLU A 190 21.93 -23.24 19.33
N CYS A 191 22.23 -22.14 20.06
CA CYS A 191 23.57 -21.58 20.16
C CYS A 191 23.97 -21.31 21.61
N SER A 192 25.06 -21.92 22.09
CA SER A 192 25.55 -21.79 23.47
C SER A 192 26.24 -20.46 23.78
N LEU A 193 26.31 -19.52 22.83
CA LEU A 193 27.03 -18.24 22.91
C LEU A 193 26.04 -17.07 22.71
N GLU A 194 26.18 -16.00 23.49
CA GLU A 194 25.34 -14.81 23.35
C GLU A 194 25.58 -14.09 22.01
N LYS A 195 24.53 -13.43 21.47
CA LYS A 195 24.60 -12.68 20.18
C LYS A 195 25.77 -11.69 20.12
N ASN A 196 26.09 -11.05 21.24
CA ASN A 196 27.17 -10.07 21.35
C ASN A 196 28.56 -10.71 21.28
N GLU A 197 28.73 -11.89 21.87
CA GLU A 197 29.99 -12.65 21.85
C GLU A 197 30.30 -13.12 20.43
N ARG A 198 29.29 -13.66 19.74
CA ARG A 198 29.43 -14.08 18.35
C ARG A 198 29.80 -12.92 17.43
N ALA A 199 29.15 -11.76 17.57
CA ALA A 199 29.47 -10.58 16.78
C ALA A 199 30.90 -10.07 17.03
N CYS A 200 31.38 -10.13 18.28
CA CYS A 200 32.75 -9.77 18.64
C CYS A 200 33.77 -10.74 18.02
N ILE A 201 33.50 -12.04 18.09
CA ILE A 201 34.36 -13.08 17.51
C ILE A 201 34.42 -12.95 15.98
N ASP A 202 33.26 -12.79 15.32
CA ASP A 202 33.19 -12.60 13.88
C ASP A 202 33.93 -11.33 13.44
N PHE A 203 33.80 -10.22 14.18
CA PHE A 203 34.57 -9.00 13.91
C PHE A 203 36.07 -9.21 14.09
N ALA A 204 36.48 -9.84 15.19
CA ALA A 204 37.89 -10.10 15.47
C ALA A 204 38.55 -10.99 14.40
N ILE A 205 37.80 -11.94 13.83
CA ILE A 205 38.30 -12.86 12.79
C ILE A 205 38.25 -12.23 11.39
N SER A 206 37.23 -11.41 11.09
CA SER A 206 36.99 -10.87 9.74
C SER A 206 37.58 -9.48 9.50
N ALA A 207 38.00 -8.77 10.55
CA ALA A 207 38.55 -7.42 10.42
C ALA A 207 39.84 -7.42 9.59
N LYS A 208 39.83 -6.65 8.50
CA LYS A 208 41.02 -6.37 7.68
C LYS A 208 41.52 -4.95 7.97
N PRO A 209 42.83 -4.72 7.93
CA PRO A 209 43.38 -3.39 8.14
C PRO A 209 42.89 -2.41 7.06
N LEU A 210 42.54 -1.19 7.48
CA LEU A 210 42.17 -0.12 6.55
C LEU A 210 43.41 0.30 5.75
N THR A 211 43.37 0.11 4.44
CA THR A 211 44.43 0.55 3.53
C THR A 211 44.27 2.04 3.21
N ARG A 212 44.98 2.91 3.91
CA ARG A 212 45.12 4.32 3.52
C ARG A 212 46.37 4.49 2.65
N TYR A 213 46.20 5.05 1.47
CA TYR A 213 47.31 5.44 0.62
C TYR A 213 48.01 6.67 1.22
N MET A 214 49.30 6.52 1.58
CA MET A 214 50.15 7.60 2.08
C MET A 214 51.32 7.82 1.11
N PRO A 215 51.48 9.01 0.51
CA PRO A 215 52.59 9.29 -0.38
C PRO A 215 53.94 9.28 0.37
N GLN A 216 54.94 8.60 -0.19
CA GLN A 216 56.23 8.32 0.46
C GLN A 216 57.09 9.57 0.67
N ASN A 217 57.05 10.53 -0.28
CA ASN A 217 57.93 11.71 -0.27
C ASN A 217 57.27 12.94 0.36
N LYS A 218 57.63 13.26 1.61
CA LYS A 218 57.10 14.41 2.37
C LYS A 218 57.42 15.79 1.75
N GLN A 219 58.48 15.89 0.94
CA GLN A 219 58.87 17.14 0.27
C GLN A 219 58.20 17.33 -1.10
N SER A 220 57.50 16.31 -1.60
CA SER A 220 56.82 16.38 -2.90
C SER A 220 55.52 17.19 -2.81
N PHE A 221 55.17 17.85 -3.91
CA PHE A 221 53.87 18.52 -4.08
C PHE A 221 52.70 17.55 -3.84
N GLN A 222 52.87 16.26 -4.20
CA GLN A 222 51.89 15.21 -3.96
C GLN A 222 51.51 15.03 -2.48
N TYR A 223 52.47 15.16 -1.55
CA TYR A 223 52.20 15.06 -0.11
C TYR A 223 51.44 16.28 0.41
N LYS A 224 51.75 17.48 -0.11
CA LYS A 224 51.03 18.71 0.23
C LYS A 224 49.58 18.67 -0.25
N THR A 225 49.34 18.22 -1.48
CA THR A 225 47.98 18.04 -2.03
C THR A 225 47.20 16.98 -1.25
N TRP A 226 47.83 15.84 -0.93
CA TRP A 226 47.20 14.80 -0.11
C TRP A 226 46.83 15.30 1.29
N THR A 227 47.74 16.02 1.95
CA THR A 227 47.51 16.59 3.29
C THR A 227 46.35 17.60 3.28
N PHE A 228 46.21 18.37 2.19
CA PHE A 228 45.10 19.30 2.01
C PHE A 228 43.77 18.58 1.78
N VAL A 229 43.71 17.59 0.90
CA VAL A 229 42.49 16.83 0.57
C VAL A 229 41.98 16.01 1.76
N VAL A 230 42.90 15.47 2.58
CA VAL A 230 42.57 14.69 3.79
C VAL A 230 42.31 15.60 5.01
N SER A 231 42.46 16.92 4.85
CA SER A 231 42.26 17.84 5.97
C SER A 231 40.78 18.05 6.29
N PRO A 232 40.39 18.11 7.59
CA PRO A 232 39.03 18.43 8.00
C PRO A 232 38.41 19.70 7.38
N PRO A 233 39.13 20.84 7.19
CA PRO A 233 38.52 22.02 6.57
C PRO A 233 38.11 21.81 5.11
N PHE A 234 38.83 20.96 4.36
CA PHE A 234 38.43 20.61 3.00
C PHE A 234 37.15 19.77 2.98
N GLU A 235 36.98 18.85 3.93
CA GLU A 235 35.74 18.07 4.09
C GLU A 235 34.54 18.98 4.38
N TYR A 236 34.66 19.95 5.31
CA TYR A 236 33.60 20.93 5.59
C TYR A 236 33.27 21.81 4.38
N PHE A 237 34.27 22.18 3.58
CA PHE A 237 34.07 22.96 2.35
C PHE A 237 33.25 22.19 1.31
N ILE A 238 33.56 20.91 1.08
CA ILE A 238 32.79 20.05 0.16
C ILE A 238 31.37 19.84 0.67
N MET A 239 31.18 19.61 1.97
CA MET A 239 29.86 19.50 2.59
C MET A 239 29.02 20.77 2.42
N ALA A 240 29.64 21.96 2.57
CA ALA A 240 28.98 23.23 2.35
C ALA A 240 28.61 23.47 0.88
N MET A 241 29.48 23.10 -0.07
CA MET A 241 29.21 23.14 -1.51
C MET A 241 28.02 22.26 -1.89
N ILE A 242 27.95 21.03 -1.36
CA ILE A 242 26.83 20.12 -1.60
C ILE A 242 25.54 20.72 -1.02
N ALA A 243 25.57 21.21 0.22
CA ALA A 243 24.42 21.84 0.86
C ALA A 243 23.92 23.04 0.05
N LEU A 244 24.82 23.92 -0.39
CA LEU A 244 24.48 25.08 -1.20
C LEU A 244 23.88 24.68 -2.56
N ASN A 245 24.41 23.66 -3.22
CA ASN A 245 23.84 23.13 -4.45
C ASN A 245 22.43 22.55 -4.23
N THR A 246 22.20 21.83 -3.12
CA THR A 246 20.85 21.34 -2.78
C THR A 246 19.87 22.47 -2.50
N VAL A 247 20.30 23.55 -1.83
CA VAL A 247 19.49 24.75 -1.60
C VAL A 247 19.16 25.46 -2.92
N VAL A 248 20.14 25.60 -3.82
CA VAL A 248 19.93 26.16 -5.17
C VAL A 248 18.91 25.34 -5.97
N LEU A 249 18.96 24.01 -5.86
CA LEU A 249 17.97 23.14 -6.49
C LEU A 249 16.58 23.27 -5.85
N MET A 250 16.48 23.43 -4.53
CA MET A 250 15.21 23.65 -3.83
C MET A 250 14.61 25.04 -4.06
N MET A 251 15.43 26.05 -4.36
CA MET A 251 14.97 27.40 -4.69
C MET A 251 14.49 27.55 -6.15
N LYS A 252 14.56 26.50 -6.98
CA LYS A 252 13.94 26.51 -8.31
C LYS A 252 12.42 26.51 -8.19
N VAL A 253 11.81 27.70 -8.20
CA VAL A 253 10.37 27.90 -8.30
C VAL A 253 9.98 27.97 -9.78
N CYS A 254 9.17 27.02 -10.27
CA CYS A 254 8.55 27.13 -11.59
C CYS A 254 7.43 28.18 -11.52
N LYS A 255 7.65 29.38 -12.07
CA LYS A 255 6.53 30.27 -12.38
C LYS A 255 5.82 29.72 -13.62
N ALA A 256 4.52 29.49 -13.49
CA ALA A 256 3.63 29.09 -14.57
C ALA A 256 3.41 30.24 -15.57
N HIS A 257 4.48 30.64 -16.28
CA HIS A 257 4.45 31.22 -17.61
C HIS A 257 5.90 31.38 -18.09
N HIS A 258 6.26 30.66 -19.15
CA HIS A 258 7.45 30.78 -20.00
C HIS A 258 8.68 31.51 -19.41
N THR A 259 9.58 30.71 -18.84
CA THR A 259 11.06 30.77 -18.81
C THR A 259 11.57 30.40 -17.42
N CYS A 260 12.04 29.15 -17.26
CA CYS A 260 12.82 28.76 -16.09
C CYS A 260 14.21 29.39 -16.20
N GLN A 261 14.39 30.59 -15.66
CA GLN A 261 15.71 31.20 -15.50
C GLN A 261 16.19 30.94 -14.07
N GLY A 262 17.21 30.09 -13.94
CA GLY A 262 17.89 29.80 -12.68
C GLY A 262 18.73 31.01 -12.20
N PRO A 263 19.39 30.91 -11.03
CA PRO A 263 19.97 32.07 -10.33
C PRO A 263 21.32 32.54 -10.89
N LEU A 264 21.58 32.33 -12.19
CA LEU A 264 22.63 33.06 -12.91
C LEU A 264 21.96 33.84 -14.04
N CYS A 265 21.41 35.00 -13.68
CA CYS A 265 21.56 36.19 -14.52
C CYS A 265 22.69 37.00 -13.91
#